data_AF-A0A350VYF0-F1
#
_entry.id   AF-A0A350VYF0-F1
#
_cell.length_a   1.000
_cell.length_b   1.000
_cell.length_c   1.000
_cell.angle_alpha   90.00
_cell.angle_beta   90.00
_cell.angle_gamma   90.00
#
_symmetry.space_group_name_H-M   'P 1'
#
loop_
_entity.id
_entity.type
_entity.pdbx_description
1 polymer ?
#
loop_
_entity_poly.entity_id
_entity_poly.type
_entity_poly.pdbx_seq_one_letter_code
_entity_poly.pdbx_strand_id
1 'polypeptide(L)' 'MINITNITYCRINLLPYHDKSFSDYHDKSIQNFFFALSEEIRCQVFFATFAKKHRNPNKIIIGNKSIKIGNFKQKHYL' A
#
# COMPACT_ATOMS: atom_id res chain seq x y z
N MET A 1 8.23 -35.71 6.72
CA MET A 1 7.25 -34.88 7.45
C MET A 1 7.54 -33.42 7.16
N ILE A 2 6.67 -32.74 6.42
CA ILE A 2 6.85 -31.31 6.09
C ILE A 2 6.30 -30.51 7.28
N ASN A 3 7.19 -29.84 8.01
CA ASN A 3 6.82 -28.96 9.11
C ASN A 3 6.50 -27.56 8.57
N ILE A 4 5.54 -26.85 9.17
CA ILE A 4 5.13 -25.50 8.76
C ILE A 4 6.34 -24.57 8.70
N THR A 5 7.23 -24.65 9.70
CA THR A 5 8.51 -23.90 9.74
C THR A 5 9.37 -24.15 8.51
N ASN A 6 9.37 -25.37 7.98
CA ASN A 6 10.15 -25.74 6.81
C ASN A 6 9.52 -25.15 5.52
N ILE A 7 8.19 -25.09 5.43
CA ILE A 7 7.48 -24.43 4.33
C ILE A 7 7.73 -22.92 4.37
N THR A 8 7.61 -22.28 5.54
CA THR A 8 7.89 -20.85 5.68
C THR A 8 9.35 -20.56 5.34
N TYR A 9 10.28 -21.36 5.84
CA TYR A 9 11.71 -21.22 5.52
C TYR A 9 11.98 -21.31 4.02
N CYS A 10 11.46 -22.34 3.34
CA CYS A 10 11.57 -22.46 1.89
C CYS A 10 10.95 -21.26 1.17
N ARG A 11 9.79 -20.78 1.61
CA ARG A 11 9.09 -19.68 0.94
C ARG A 11 9.82 -18.34 1.09
N ILE A 12 10.39 -18.06 2.25
CA ILE A 12 11.16 -16.84 2.50
C ILE A 12 12.48 -16.84 1.73
N ASN A 13 13.11 -18.00 1.56
CA ASN A 13 14.35 -18.11 0.78
C ASN A 13 14.09 -18.16 -0.73
N LEU A 14 12.91 -18.61 -1.17
CA LEU A 14 12.56 -18.74 -2.59
C LEU A 14 11.93 -17.48 -3.17
N LEU A 15 11.17 -16.74 -2.36
CA LEU A 15 10.46 -15.54 -2.80
C LEU A 15 11.38 -14.42 -3.31
N PRO A 16 12.56 -14.16 -2.70
CA PRO A 16 13.56 -13.22 -3.21
C PRO A 16 14.17 -13.65 -4.56
N TYR A 17 14.33 -14.97 -4.82
CA TYR A 17 14.81 -15.46 -6.12
C TYR A 17 13.77 -15.32 -7.23
N HIS A 18 12.47 -15.33 -6.90
CA HIS A 18 11.39 -15.35 -7.88
C HIS A 18 10.88 -13.95 -8.23
N ASP A 19 10.90 -13.02 -7.28
CA ASP A 19 10.33 -11.68 -7.43
C ASP A 19 11.44 -10.63 -7.45
N LYS A 20 11.55 -9.91 -8.57
CA LYS A 20 12.53 -8.83 -8.75
C LYS A 20 12.41 -7.72 -7.70
N SER A 21 11.23 -7.53 -7.11
CA SER A 21 11.02 -6.54 -6.04
C SER A 21 11.74 -6.95 -4.75
N PHE A 22 12.01 -8.24 -4.59
CA PHE A 22 12.61 -8.83 -3.41
C PHE A 22 14.02 -9.41 -3.65
N SER A 23 14.55 -9.35 -4.87
CA SER A 23 15.88 -9.90 -5.20
C SER A 23 17.00 -9.35 -4.34
N ASP A 24 16.88 -8.10 -3.90
CA ASP A 24 17.88 -7.44 -3.06
C ASP A 24 17.92 -7.98 -1.63
N TYR A 25 16.98 -8.84 -1.25
CA TYR A 25 16.91 -9.46 0.07
C TYR A 25 17.47 -10.88 0.09
N HIS A 26 18.05 -11.34 -1.03
CA HIS A 26 18.58 -12.70 -1.15
C HIS A 26 19.65 -13.03 -0.08
N ASP A 27 20.47 -12.03 0.24
CA ASP A 27 21.61 -12.16 1.14
C ASP A 27 21.40 -11.42 2.47
N LYS A 28 20.18 -10.89 2.67
CA LYS A 28 19.83 -10.06 3.83
C LYS A 28 19.13 -10.88 4.90
N SER A 29 19.15 -10.37 6.14
CA SER A 29 18.44 -11.00 7.26
C SER A 29 16.97 -11.21 6.95
N ILE A 30 16.45 -12.38 7.32
CA ILE A 30 15.03 -12.74 7.26
C ILE A 30 14.16 -11.68 7.94
N GLN A 31 14.64 -11.06 9.02
CA GLN A 31 13.91 -10.01 9.73
C GLN A 31 13.72 -8.75 8.86
N ASN A 32 14.75 -8.36 8.10
CA ASN A 32 14.67 -7.22 7.19
C ASN A 32 13.74 -7.51 6.01
N PHE A 33 13.72 -8.74 5.51
CA PHE A 33 12.77 -9.17 4.48
C PHE A 33 11.33 -9.03 4.96
N PHE A 34 11.02 -9.56 6.15
CA PHE A 34 9.67 -9.44 6.73
C PHE A 34 9.27 -8.01 7.07
N PHE A 35 10.22 -7.18 7.49
CA PHE A 35 9.98 -5.76 7.72
C PHE A 35 9.57 -5.04 6.43
N ALA A 36 10.34 -5.23 5.36
CA ALA A 36 10.05 -4.66 4.04
C ALA A 36 8.71 -5.17 3.49
N LEU A 37 8.47 -6.49 3.56
CA LEU A 37 7.20 -7.10 3.16
C LEU A 37 6.01 -6.53 3.96
N SER A 38 6.20 -6.26 5.26
CA SER A 38 5.17 -5.67 6.10
C SER A 38 4.91 -4.19 5.81
N GLU A 39 5.94 -3.43 5.42
CA GLU A 39 5.77 -2.05 4.90
C GLU A 39 4.96 -2.06 3.59
N GLU A 40 5.35 -2.90 2.63
CA GLU A 40 4.66 -3.08 1.34
C GLU A 40 3.16 -3.37 1.53
N ILE A 41 2.83 -4.35 2.38
CA ILE A 41 1.45 -4.73 2.70
C ILE A 41 0.69 -3.55 3.34
N ARG A 42 1.32 -2.82 4.27
CA ARG A 42 0.69 -1.65 4.92
C ARG A 42 0.41 -0.54 3.92
N CYS A 43 1.32 -0.26 2.99
CA CYS A 43 1.10 0.69 1.91
C CYS A 43 -0.09 0.26 1.03
N GLN A 44 -0.15 -1.00 0.62
CA GLN A 44 -1.25 -1.51 -0.20
C GLN A 44 -2.61 -1.45 0.53
N VAL A 45 -2.66 -1.83 1.81
CA VAL A 45 -3.88 -1.73 2.64
C VAL A 45 -4.30 -0.28 2.82
N PHE A 46 -3.36 0.64 3.05
CA PHE A 46 -3.63 2.07 3.13
C PHE A 46 -4.22 2.60 1.81
N PHE A 47 -3.60 2.29 0.67
CA PHE A 47 -4.10 2.70 -0.64
C PHE A 47 -5.48 2.11 -0.95
N ALA A 48 -5.71 0.83 -0.67
CA ALA A 48 -7.00 0.20 -0.87
C ALA A 48 -8.09 0.82 0.03
N THR A 49 -7.74 1.15 1.28
CA THR A 49 -8.64 1.81 2.24
C THR A 49 -8.94 3.24 1.81
N PHE A 50 -7.92 3.99 1.37
CA PHE A 50 -8.05 5.34 0.81
C PHE A 50 -8.92 5.33 -0.44
N ALA A 51 -8.59 4.49 -1.42
CA ALA A 51 -9.37 4.31 -2.63
C ALA A 51 -10.83 3.95 -2.28
N LYS A 52 -11.08 3.03 -1.34
CA LYS A 52 -12.43 2.68 -0.89
C LYS A 52 -13.17 3.86 -0.23
N LYS A 53 -12.48 4.69 0.55
CA LYS A 53 -13.06 5.90 1.16
C LYS A 53 -13.49 6.93 0.11
N HIS A 54 -12.76 7.02 -1.00
CA HIS A 54 -13.05 7.92 -2.12
C HIS A 54 -13.91 7.27 -3.22
N ARG A 55 -14.03 5.94 -3.26
CA ARG A 55 -14.81 5.18 -4.27
C ARG A 55 -16.30 5.46 -4.23
N ASN A 56 -16.83 6.21 -3.26
CA ASN A 56 -18.19 6.67 -3.32
C ASN A 56 -18.25 7.93 -4.22
N PRO A 57 -18.62 7.80 -5.52
CA PRO A 57 -18.51 8.90 -6.48
C PRO A 57 -19.29 10.14 -6.03
N ASN A 58 -20.39 9.93 -5.31
CA ASN A 58 -21.19 11.01 -4.72
C ASN A 58 -20.38 11.86 -3.72
N LYS A 59 -19.47 11.28 -2.92
CA LYS A 59 -18.63 12.06 -1.99
C LYS A 59 -17.54 12.86 -2.71
N ILE A 60 -16.97 12.32 -3.79
CA ILE A 60 -16.01 13.06 -4.65
C ILE A 60 -16.71 14.25 -5.32
N ILE A 61 -17.90 14.03 -5.88
CA ILE A 61 -18.68 15.09 -6.57
C ILE A 61 -19.04 16.20 -5.58
N ILE A 62 -19.48 15.85 -4.37
CA ILE A 62 -19.79 16.82 -3.31
C ILE A 62 -18.52 17.58 -2.88
N GLY A 63 -17.39 16.89 -2.68
CA GLY A 63 -16.12 17.52 -2.34
C GLY A 63 -15.65 18.51 -3.41
N ASN A 64 -15.69 18.12 -4.68
CA ASN A 64 -15.32 18.98 -5.81
C ASN A 64 -16.25 20.19 -5.96
N LYS A 65 -17.55 20.02 -5.69
CA LYS A 65 -18.53 21.12 -5.71
C LYS A 65 -18.26 22.13 -4.59
N SER A 66 -17.96 21.65 -3.39
CA SER A 66 -17.60 22.52 -2.24
C SER A 66 -16.29 23.28 -2.46
N ILE A 67 -15.27 22.65 -3.06
CA ILE A 67 -13.99 23.31 -3.37
C ILE A 67 -14.15 24.41 -4.43
N LYS A 68 -14.97 24.19 -5.47
CA LYS A 68 -15.29 25.21 -6.48
C LYS A 68 -16.01 26.42 -5.87
N ILE A 69 -16.94 26.19 -4.96
CA ILE A 69 -17.69 27.27 -4.28
C ILE A 69 -16.77 28.08 -3.35
N GLY A 70 -15.85 27.43 -2.64
CA GLY A 70 -14.86 28.11 -1.79
C GLY A 70 -13.93 29.03 -2.59
N ASN A 71 -13.42 28.55 -3.73
CA ASN A 71 -12.57 29.35 -4.62
C ASN A 71 -13.32 30.49 -5.31
N PHE A 72 -14.61 30.31 -5.62
CA PHE A 72 -15.45 31.37 -6.18
C PHE A 72 -15.73 32.47 -5.15
N LYS A 73 -16.01 32.10 -3.90
CA LYS A 73 -16.17 33.09 -2.82
C LYS A 73 -14.88 33.88 -2.58
N GLN A 74 -13.71 33.24 -2.50
CA GLN A 74 -12.45 33.97 -2.30
C GLN A 74 -12.14 35.00 -3.40
N LYS A 75 -12.46 34.70 -4.67
CA LYS A 75 -12.28 35.64 -5.78
C LYS A 75 -13.25 36.83 -5.78
N HIS A 76 -14.34 36.77 -5.00
CA HIS A 76 -15.37 37.82 -4.96
C HIS A 76 -15.22 38.73 -3.73
N TYR A 77 -14.27 38.42 -2.83
CA TYR A 77 -13.90 39.22 -1.66
C TYR A 77 -12.51 39.89 -1.81
N LEU A 78 -11.89 39.77 -2.98
CA LEU A 78 -10.66 40.45 -3.44
C LEU A 78 -11.02 41.30 -4.66
#